data_AF-A0A1V4VNY9-F1
#
_entry.id   AF-A0A1V4VNY9-F1
#
_cell.length_a   1.000
_cell.length_b   1.000
_cell.length_c   1.000
_cell.angle_alpha   90.00
_cell.angle_beta   90.00
_cell.angle_gamma   90.00
#
_symmetry.space_group_name_H-M   'P 1'
#
loop_
_entity.id
_entity.type
_entity.pdbx_description
1 polymer ?
#
loop_
_entity_poly.entity_id
_entity_poly.type
_entity_poly.pdbx_seq_one_letter_code
_entity_poly.pdbx_strand_id
1 'polypeptide(L)'
;MIKRYEFRTAKGSIVKLAVDVEHITTETADADGYKVEIPADIWVRKIIEFSVNGEVSKRADFTYHGKDRVIKYGEVTQKGKTCPLLVLLPKDIVEDIFGEEARAAKARIRQELEADRKYQNRRKAIEDAMTLGGDTW
;
A
#
# COMPACT_ATOMS: atom_id res chain seq x y z
N MET A 1 -3.06 -7.74 -13.71
CA MET A 1 -4.49 -8.16 -13.82
C MET A 1 -5.36 -6.92 -13.85
N ILE A 2 -6.23 -6.81 -14.86
CA ILE A 2 -7.08 -5.62 -15.05
C ILE A 2 -8.39 -5.78 -14.27
N LYS A 3 -8.63 -4.88 -13.30
CA LYS A 3 -9.88 -4.74 -12.56
C LYS A 3 -10.67 -3.54 -13.07
N ARG A 4 -11.99 -3.67 -13.23
CA ARG A 4 -12.88 -2.62 -13.73
C ARG A 4 -13.96 -2.31 -12.72
N TYR A 5 -14.21 -1.02 -12.50
CA TYR A 5 -15.16 -0.51 -11.54
C TYR A 5 -16.02 0.59 -12.14
N GLU A 6 -17.29 0.61 -11.74
CA GLU A 6 -18.19 1.71 -11.98
C GLU A 6 -18.89 2.06 -10.66
N PHE A 7 -18.76 3.30 -10.20
CA PHE A 7 -19.35 3.73 -8.93
C PHE A 7 -19.82 5.18 -8.98
N ARG A 8 -20.72 5.53 -8.06
CA ARG A 8 -21.26 6.88 -7.94
C ARG A 8 -20.65 7.58 -6.73
N THR A 9 -20.17 8.80 -6.94
CA THR A 9 -19.65 9.64 -5.85
C THR A 9 -20.79 10.23 -5.01
N ALA A 10 -20.50 10.70 -3.80
CA ALA A 10 -21.47 11.38 -2.95
C ALA A 10 -22.10 12.63 -3.60
N LYS A 11 -21.40 13.27 -4.53
CA LYS A 11 -21.89 14.41 -5.32
C LYS A 11 -22.69 14.01 -6.56
N GLY A 12 -22.93 12.71 -6.75
CA GLY A 12 -23.77 12.18 -7.82
C GLY A 12 -23.05 11.87 -9.13
N SER A 13 -21.76 12.19 -9.27
CA SER A 13 -20.99 11.87 -10.48
C SER A 13 -20.74 10.37 -10.62
N ILE A 14 -20.84 9.86 -11.85
CA ILE A 14 -20.53 8.46 -12.22
C ILE A 14 -19.04 8.38 -12.56
N VAL A 15 -18.34 7.42 -11.99
CA VAL A 15 -16.91 7.20 -12.21
C VAL A 15 -16.71 5.83 -12.81
N LYS A 16 -16.01 5.74 -13.94
CA LYS A 16 -15.52 4.48 -14.51
C LYS A 16 -14.02 4.42 -14.35
N LEU A 17 -13.54 3.32 -13.80
CA LEU A 17 -12.14 3.11 -13.45
C LEU A 17 -11.69 1.73 -13.93
N ALA A 18 -10.59 1.66 -14.66
CA ALA A 18 -9.88 0.42 -14.94
C ALA A 18 -8.45 0.50 -14.39
N VAL A 19 -8.07 -0.50 -13.60
CA VAL A 19 -6.79 -0.55 -12.89
C VAL A 19 -6.09 -1.85 -13.26
N ASP A 20 -4.86 -1.77 -13.70
CA ASP A 20 -3.98 -2.93 -13.73
C ASP A 20 -3.30 -3.09 -12.37
N VAL A 21 -3.46 -4.26 -11.77
CA VAL A 21 -2.80 -4.63 -10.51
C VAL A 21 -1.90 -5.82 -10.80
N GLU A 22 -0.61 -5.64 -10.59
CA GLU A 22 0.41 -6.67 -10.78
C GLU A 22 1.11 -6.93 -9.45
N HIS A 23 1.18 -8.21 -9.07
CA HIS A 23 1.93 -8.67 -7.91
C HIS A 23 3.17 -9.40 -8.41
N ILE A 24 4.32 -8.80 -8.17
CA ILE A 24 5.62 -9.33 -8.57
C ILE A 24 6.17 -10.10 -7.37
N THR A 25 6.19 -11.43 -7.50
CA THR A 25 6.64 -12.35 -6.46
C THR A 25 8.11 -12.74 -6.57
N THR A 26 8.75 -12.41 -7.68
CA THR A 26 10.14 -12.76 -7.99
C THR A 26 10.81 -11.62 -8.73
N GLU A 27 12.02 -11.27 -8.32
CA GLU A 27 12.87 -10.30 -9.00
C GLU A 27 14.20 -10.96 -9.35
N THR A 28 14.76 -10.63 -10.51
CA THR A 28 16.08 -11.11 -10.92
C THR A 28 17.13 -10.12 -10.45
N ALA A 29 18.01 -10.56 -9.55
CA ALA A 29 19.17 -9.78 -9.14
C ALA A 29 20.44 -10.35 -9.79
N ASP A 30 21.36 -9.46 -10.15
CA ASP A 30 22.68 -9.85 -10.61
C ASP A 30 23.59 -10.04 -9.39
N ALA A 31 24.00 -11.28 -9.14
CA ALA A 31 24.97 -11.63 -8.11
C ALA A 31 26.20 -12.21 -8.80
N ASP A 32 27.25 -11.40 -8.91
CA ASP A 32 28.54 -11.77 -9.49
C ASP A 32 28.45 -12.38 -10.91
N GLY A 33 27.62 -11.80 -11.78
CA GLY A 33 27.48 -12.22 -13.18
C GLY A 33 26.50 -13.38 -13.39
N TYR A 34 25.86 -13.86 -12.33
CA TYR A 34 24.77 -14.82 -12.39
C TYR A 34 23.45 -14.13 -12.05
N LYS A 35 22.45 -14.33 -12.93
CA LYS A 35 21.08 -13.91 -12.69
C LYS A 35 20.43 -14.89 -11.72
N VAL A 36 20.18 -14.43 -10.49
CA VAL A 36 19.52 -15.22 -9.45
C VAL A 36 18.10 -14.67 -9.25
N GLU A 37 17.11 -15.56 -9.22
CA GLU A 37 15.75 -15.21 -8.85
C GLU A 37 15.64 -15.11 -7.33
N ILE A 38 15.31 -13.91 -6.85
CA ILE A 38 15.10 -13.62 -5.44
C ILE A 38 13.59 -13.46 -5.22
N PRO A 39 13.03 -14.00 -4.13
CA PRO A 39 11.65 -13.71 -3.77
C PRO A 39 11.46 -12.20 -3.56
N ALA A 40 10.48 -11.65 -4.27
CA ALA A 40 10.04 -10.26 -4.17
C ALA A 40 8.58 -10.21 -3.68
N ASP A 41 8.18 -9.08 -3.13
CA ASP A 41 6.78 -8.82 -2.77
C ASP A 41 6.45 -7.37 -3.14
N ILE A 42 6.37 -7.12 -4.46
CA ILE A 42 6.20 -5.79 -5.01
C ILE A 42 4.82 -5.72 -5.68
N TRP A 43 4.02 -4.72 -5.29
CA TRP A 43 2.70 -4.48 -5.84
C TRP A 43 2.70 -3.25 -6.75
N VAL A 44 2.57 -3.47 -8.06
CA VAL A 44 2.49 -2.40 -9.06
C VAL A 44 1.05 -2.15 -9.46
N ARG A 45 0.66 -0.87 -9.51
CA ARG A 45 -0.72 -0.47 -9.82
C ARG A 45 -0.71 0.65 -10.84
N LYS A 46 -1.52 0.50 -11.89
CA LYS A 46 -1.62 1.49 -12.95
C LYS A 46 -3.07 1.74 -13.32
N ILE A 47 -3.47 3.01 -13.36
CA ILE A 47 -4.78 3.38 -13.89
C ILE A 47 -4.68 3.34 -15.43
N ILE A 48 -5.44 2.44 -16.05
CA ILE A 48 -5.49 2.27 -17.50
C ILE A 48 -6.54 3.22 -18.09
N GLU A 49 -7.69 3.30 -17.43
CA GLU A 49 -8.85 4.05 -17.91
C GLU A 49 -9.50 4.76 -16.71
N PHE A 50 -9.79 6.04 -16.87
CA PHE A 50 -10.50 6.80 -15.87
C PHE A 50 -11.42 7.82 -16.53
N SER A 51 -12.69 7.80 -16.16
CA SER A 51 -13.65 8.82 -16.59
C SER A 51 -14.58 9.23 -15.46
N VAL A 52 -15.00 10.49 -15.49
CA VAL A 52 -15.99 11.06 -14.57
C VAL A 52 -17.11 11.65 -15.43
N ASN A 53 -18.35 11.19 -15.25
CA ASN A 53 -19.51 11.55 -16.05
C ASN A 53 -19.29 11.39 -17.57
N GLY A 54 -18.51 10.38 -17.96
CA GLY A 54 -18.15 10.11 -19.36
C GLY A 54 -16.99 10.95 -19.90
N GLU A 55 -16.48 11.92 -19.15
CA GLU A 55 -15.28 12.68 -19.53
C GLU A 55 -14.03 11.89 -19.13
N VAL A 56 -13.23 11.51 -20.12
CA VAL A 56 -12.01 10.71 -19.92
C VAL A 56 -10.87 11.62 -19.46
N SER A 57 -10.23 11.27 -18.34
CA SER A 57 -8.99 11.91 -17.91
C SER A 57 -7.79 11.00 -18.15
N LYS A 58 -6.74 11.57 -18.74
CA LYS A 58 -5.46 10.89 -19.02
C LYS A 58 -4.42 11.07 -17.91
N ARG A 59 -4.73 11.86 -16.88
CA ARG A 59 -3.80 12.22 -15.79
C ARG A 59 -4.36 11.81 -14.43
N ALA A 60 -4.80 10.56 -14.34
CA ALA A 60 -5.36 9.98 -13.13
C ALA A 60 -4.30 9.18 -12.39
N ASP A 61 -4.08 9.51 -11.12
CA ASP A 61 -3.16 8.79 -10.23
C ASP A 61 -3.77 8.56 -8.86
N PHE A 62 -3.39 7.43 -8.25
CA PHE A 62 -3.73 7.17 -6.84
C PHE A 62 -2.91 8.07 -5.93
N THR A 63 -3.57 8.70 -4.98
CA THR A 63 -2.92 9.50 -3.95
C THR A 63 -3.68 9.39 -2.63
N TYR A 64 -3.17 10.08 -1.62
CA TYR A 64 -3.79 10.19 -0.32
C TYR A 64 -4.33 11.59 -0.10
N HIS A 65 -5.52 11.66 0.48
CA HIS A 65 -6.04 12.89 1.07
C HIS A 65 -6.36 12.62 2.53
N GLY A 66 -5.45 13.02 3.43
CA GLY A 66 -5.50 12.59 4.83
C GLY A 66 -5.32 11.08 4.95
N LYS A 67 -6.33 10.38 5.48
CA LYS A 67 -6.32 8.92 5.66
C LYS A 67 -6.95 8.16 4.48
N ASP A 68 -7.60 8.88 3.57
CA ASP A 68 -8.39 8.26 2.52
C ASP A 68 -7.58 8.10 1.23
N ARG A 69 -7.83 6.98 0.55
CA ARG A 69 -7.34 6.73 -0.81
C ARG A 69 -8.22 7.46 -1.81
N VAL A 70 -7.61 8.30 -2.63
CA VAL A 70 -8.30 9.10 -3.63
C VAL A 70 -7.60 8.99 -4.98
N ILE A 71 -8.33 9.32 -6.05
CA ILE A 71 -7.74 9.52 -7.38
C ILE A 71 -7.66 11.01 -7.64
N LYS A 72 -6.45 11.52 -7.89
CA LYS A 72 -6.23 12.86 -8.44
C LYS A 72 -6.28 12.75 -9.96
N TYR A 73 -7.17 13.49 -10.61
CA TYR A 73 -7.39 13.38 -12.07
C TYR A 73 -7.29 14.70 -12.83
N GLY A 74 -6.96 15.78 -12.14
CA GLY A 74 -6.83 17.12 -12.73
C GLY A 74 -6.61 18.18 -11.67
N GLU A 75 -6.59 19.44 -12.11
CA GLU A 75 -6.44 20.61 -11.28
C GLU A 75 -7.35 21.72 -11.82
N VAL A 76 -7.91 22.53 -10.92
CA VAL A 76 -8.74 23.68 -11.27
C VAL A 76 -8.25 24.90 -10.51
N THR A 77 -8.17 26.04 -11.20
CA THR A 77 -7.82 27.30 -10.56
C THR A 77 -9.08 27.98 -10.04
N GLN A 78 -9.18 28.15 -8.72
CA GLN A 78 -10.24 28.93 -8.08
C GLN A 78 -9.61 30.07 -7.28
N LYS A 79 -10.06 31.31 -7.54
CA LYS A 79 -9.60 32.52 -6.83
C LYS A 79 -8.07 32.66 -6.80
N GLY A 80 -7.41 32.38 -7.92
CA GLY A 80 -5.94 32.44 -8.05
C GLY A 80 -5.18 31.29 -7.39
N LYS A 81 -5.87 30.28 -6.85
CA LYS A 81 -5.26 29.08 -6.25
C LYS A 81 -5.55 27.84 -7.09
N THR A 82 -4.53 27.04 -7.35
CA THR A 82 -4.66 25.74 -8.01
C THR A 82 -5.11 24.70 -6.99
N CYS A 83 -6.29 24.13 -7.21
CA CYS A 83 -6.88 23.09 -6.37
C CYS A 83 -6.92 21.76 -7.14
N PRO A 84 -6.45 20.64 -6.55
CA PRO A 84 -6.55 19.34 -7.20
C PRO A 84 -8.00 18.87 -7.28
N LEU A 85 -8.36 18.24 -8.40
CA LEU A 85 -9.59 17.49 -8.55
C LEU A 85 -9.37 16.07 -8.04
N LEU A 86 -10.15 15.69 -7.02
CA LEU A 86 -10.02 14.42 -6.32
C LEU A 86 -11.34 13.65 -6.37
N VAL A 87 -11.26 12.33 -6.57
CA VAL A 87 -12.36 11.39 -6.38
C VAL A 87 -12.03 10.46 -5.22
N LEU A 88 -12.94 10.39 -4.25
CA LEU A 88 -12.85 9.40 -3.17
C LEU A 88 -13.16 8.00 -3.70
N LEU A 89 -12.31 7.03 -3.37
CA LEU A 89 -12.56 5.64 -3.68
C LEU A 89 -13.46 5.00 -2.61
N PRO A 90 -14.54 4.31 -3.01
CA PRO A 90 -15.31 3.43 -2.14
C PRO A 90 -14.43 2.41 -1.42
N LYS A 91 -14.77 2.09 -0.16
CA LYS A 91 -13.95 1.23 0.71
C LYS A 91 -13.75 -0.18 0.14
N ASP A 92 -14.77 -0.73 -0.49
CA ASP A 92 -14.75 -2.02 -1.17
C ASP A 92 -13.74 -2.03 -2.33
N ILE A 93 -13.70 -0.96 -3.13
CA ILE A 93 -12.72 -0.80 -4.21
C ILE A 93 -11.30 -0.65 -3.64
N VAL A 94 -11.15 0.10 -2.53
CA VAL A 94 -9.86 0.23 -1.85
C VAL A 94 -9.37 -1.12 -1.33
N GLU A 95 -10.23 -1.89 -0.67
CA GLU A 95 -9.88 -3.22 -0.16
C GLU A 95 -9.53 -4.19 -1.30
N ASP A 96 -10.24 -4.12 -2.42
CA ASP A 96 -9.97 -4.98 -3.57
C ASP A 96 -8.63 -4.64 -4.26
N ILE A 97 -8.23 -3.36 -4.33
CA ILE A 97 -6.97 -2.94 -4.98
C ILE A 97 -5.76 -3.03 -4.03
N PHE A 98 -5.96 -2.77 -2.73
CA PHE A 98 -4.88 -2.58 -1.76
C PHE A 98 -4.93 -3.53 -0.56
N GLY A 99 -6.04 -4.25 -0.35
CA GLY A 99 -6.28 -5.05 0.85
C GLY A 99 -5.39 -6.28 0.97
N GLU A 100 -4.98 -6.88 -0.15
CA GLU A 100 -4.03 -8.00 -0.13
C GLU A 100 -2.65 -7.57 0.37
N GLU A 101 -2.09 -6.51 -0.20
CA GLU A 101 -0.82 -5.92 0.27
C GLU A 101 -0.93 -5.47 1.74
N ALA A 102 -2.03 -4.82 2.12
CA ALA A 102 -2.24 -4.37 3.50
C ALA A 102 -2.28 -5.55 4.50
N ARG A 103 -2.91 -6.66 4.13
CA ARG A 103 -2.95 -7.89 4.93
C ARG A 103 -1.57 -8.53 5.04
N ALA A 104 -0.83 -8.62 3.93
CA ALA A 104 0.53 -9.14 3.90
C ALA A 104 1.47 -8.31 4.79
N ALA A 105 1.45 -6.98 4.65
CA ALA A 105 2.23 -6.06 5.46
C ALA A 105 1.90 -6.20 6.95
N LYS A 106 0.60 -6.28 7.30
CA LYS A 106 0.16 -6.46 8.69
C LYS A 106 0.62 -7.79 9.28
N ALA A 107 0.62 -8.87 8.49
CA ALA A 107 1.12 -10.17 8.92
C ALA A 107 2.63 -10.12 9.17
N ARG A 108 3.41 -9.48 8.30
CA ARG A 108 4.86 -9.30 8.47
C ARG A 108 5.19 -8.53 9.74
N ILE A 109 4.56 -7.37 9.93
CA ILE A 109 4.74 -6.55 11.14
C ILE A 109 4.40 -7.34 12.41
N ARG A 110 3.35 -8.17 12.37
CA ARG A 110 2.97 -9.01 13.52
C ARG A 110 4.04 -10.04 13.84
N GLN A 111 4.60 -10.70 12.83
CA GLN A 111 5.67 -11.69 13.01
C GLN A 111 6.94 -11.06 13.56
N GLU A 112 7.34 -9.89 13.04
CA GLU A 112 8.48 -9.12 13.54
C GLU A 112 8.28 -8.73 15.01
N LEU A 113 7.10 -8.20 15.36
CA LEU A 113 6.78 -7.83 16.75
C LEU A 113 6.84 -9.04 17.70
N GLU A 114 6.36 -10.20 17.26
CA GLU A 114 6.43 -11.44 18.05
C GLU A 114 7.88 -11.94 18.21
N ALA A 115 8.71 -11.82 17.17
CA ALA A 115 10.13 -12.15 17.21
C ALA A 115 10.89 -11.23 18.17
N ASP A 116 10.65 -9.92 18.08
CA ASP A 116 11.23 -8.92 18.98
C ASP A 116 10.83 -9.18 20.42
N ARG A 117 9.55 -9.48 20.68
CA ARG A 117 9.11 -9.81 22.04
C ARG A 117 9.82 -11.03 22.59
N LYS A 118 10.03 -12.08 21.78
CA LYS A 118 10.80 -13.26 22.19
C LYS A 118 12.27 -12.92 22.47
N TYR A 119 12.88 -12.09 21.63
CA TYR A 119 14.25 -11.65 21.81
C TYR A 119 14.41 -10.83 23.11
N GLN A 120 13.55 -9.84 23.35
CA GLN A 120 13.55 -9.04 24.57
C GLN A 120 13.34 -9.88 25.82
N ASN A 121 12.42 -10.86 25.77
CA ASN A 121 12.20 -11.77 26.90
C ASN A 121 13.42 -12.65 27.19
N ARG A 122 14.08 -13.19 26.15
CA ARG A 122 15.32 -13.97 26.31
C ARG A 122 16.44 -13.11 26.88
N ARG A 123 16.60 -11.89 26.36
CA ARG A 123 17.60 -10.93 26.83
C ARG A 123 17.38 -10.60 28.31
N LYS A 124 16.15 -10.28 28.69
CA LYS A 124 15.80 -10.00 30.09
C LYS A 124 16.08 -11.19 31.01
N ALA A 125 15.74 -12.42 30.59
CA ALA A 125 16.04 -13.61 31.38
C ALA A 125 17.55 -13.85 31.58
N ILE A 126 18.38 -13.49 30.59
CA ILE A 126 19.85 -13.55 30.71
C ILE A 126 20.35 -12.45 31.64
N GLU A 127 19.86 -11.21 31.50
CA GLU A 127 20.21 -10.10 32.38
C GLU A 127 19.84 -10.39 33.85
N ASP A 128 18.64 -10.95 34.10
CA ASP A 128 18.17 -11.37 35.42
C ASP A 128 19.06 -12.51 35.98
N ALA A 129 19.46 -13.49 35.17
CA ALA A 129 20.35 -14.57 35.59
C ALA A 129 21.78 -14.08 35.90
N MET A 130 22.27 -13.09 35.16
CA MET A 130 23.58 -12.47 35.41
C MET A 130 23.60 -11.61 36.67
N THR A 131 22.48 -10.94 36.99
CA THR A 131 22.36 -10.16 38.23
C THR A 131 22.17 -11.05 39.46
N LEU A 132 21.40 -12.14 39.36
CA LEU A 132 21.25 -13.13 40.45
C LEU A 132 22.53 -13.96 40.73
N GLY A 133 23.41 -14.12 39.75
CA GLY A 133 24.70 -14.81 39.91
C GLY A 133 25.84 -13.93 40.45
N GLY A 134 25.60 -12.63 40.64
CA GLY A 134 26.59 -11.65 41.11
C GLY A 134 26.65 -11.46 42.63
N ASP A 135 25.60 -11.86 43.36
CA ASP A 135 25.43 -11.62 44.81
C ASP A 135 25.67 -12.89 45.65
N THR A 136 26.62 -13.73 45.26
CA THR A 136 27.16 -14.78 46.15
C THR A 136 28.66 -14.59 46.35
N TRP A 137 29.03 -13.63 47.20
CA TRP A 137 30.29 -13.60 47.95
C TRP A 137 30.07 -12.92 49.31
#